data_AF-A0A0F2MP62-F1
#
_entry.id   AF-A0A0F2MP62-F1
#
_cell.length_a   1.000
_cell.length_b   1.000
_cell.length_c   1.000
_cell.angle_alpha   90.00
_cell.angle_beta   90.00
_cell.angle_gamma   90.00
#
_symmetry.space_group_name_H-M   'P 1'
#
loop_
_entity.id
_entity.type
_entity.pdbx_description
1 polymer ?
#
loop_
_entity_poly.entity_id
_entity_poly.type
_entity_poly.pdbx_seq_one_letter_code
_entity_poly.pdbx_strand_id
1 'polypeptide(L)'
;MPSDYRPIRHSDDDEADAGEATRFIGSETSSEGGHPRGRLSEKHPSSTSTGAARWKRACIVVAVLGLTNVASLVVGALAGRFSAYAPRRLDAQCAAHTTQYSPVLDDVHIQYAPVRFNGSFLEESVYRRPGAPEVDAAWAALGVDYRAGVIPAAAGPPSGLSPDTHVQRADRYGGGYVVNVEGMHHLHCLNLVRQALWYNYDYYRGLGHHAFRNDDAILAKHVSHCVDILRQVLMCNVDTGVLGQVWYTDAAGAPAAFPDFHTTHTCKNYDAVRQWAEQLQAPPNDALPPDYLQPARPGFILPSTP
;
A
#
# COMPACT_ATOMS: atom_id res chain seq x y z
N MET A 1 -22.65 6.76 20.65
CA MET A 1 -22.40 6.20 19.30
C MET A 1 -23.59 5.33 18.94
N PRO A 2 -24.18 5.46 17.74
CA PRO A 2 -24.89 4.38 17.06
C PRO A 2 -23.96 3.67 16.06
N SER A 3 -24.16 2.38 15.86
CA SER A 3 -23.45 1.56 14.88
C SER A 3 -24.43 1.12 13.79
N ASP A 4 -24.27 1.63 12.57
CA ASP A 4 -25.04 1.22 11.40
C ASP A 4 -24.09 0.89 10.24
N TYR A 5 -23.66 -0.38 10.18
CA TYR A 5 -22.97 -0.95 9.01
C TYR A 5 -23.91 -1.93 8.33
N ARG A 6 -24.41 -1.58 7.14
CA ARG A 6 -25.23 -2.47 6.31
C ARG A 6 -24.38 -3.02 5.16
N PRO A 7 -24.29 -4.35 4.98
CA PRO A 7 -23.60 -4.92 3.84
C PRO A 7 -24.42 -4.69 2.56
N ILE A 8 -23.75 -4.29 1.48
CA ILE A 8 -24.35 -4.23 0.15
C ILE A 8 -24.51 -5.66 -0.36
N ARG A 9 -25.74 -6.04 -0.73
CA ARG A 9 -25.98 -7.23 -1.56
C ARG A 9 -25.95 -6.79 -3.01
N HIS A 10 -25.17 -7.47 -3.84
CA HIS A 10 -25.50 -7.55 -5.26
C HIS A 10 -26.69 -8.49 -5.42
N SER A 11 -27.70 -8.02 -6.14
CA SER A 11 -28.71 -8.86 -6.78
C SER A 11 -28.33 -8.95 -8.24
N ASP A 12 -28.09 -10.17 -8.72
CA ASP A 12 -28.30 -10.50 -10.13
C ASP A 12 -29.82 -10.59 -10.41
N ASP A 13 -30.19 -10.93 -11.65
CA ASP A 13 -31.54 -10.95 -12.25
C ASP A 13 -32.09 -9.57 -12.68
N ASP A 14 -32.09 -9.32 -14.00
CA ASP A 14 -33.34 -9.29 -14.79
C ASP A 14 -33.04 -9.29 -16.31
N GLU A 15 -33.98 -9.82 -17.11
CA GLU A 15 -33.87 -10.03 -18.57
C GLU A 15 -34.97 -9.26 -19.35
N ALA A 16 -34.85 -9.22 -20.68
CA ALA A 16 -35.88 -8.93 -21.69
C ALA A 16 -36.18 -7.47 -22.14
N ASP A 17 -35.62 -7.15 -23.32
CA ASP A 17 -36.36 -6.85 -24.57
C ASP A 17 -36.97 -5.44 -24.85
N ALA A 18 -37.27 -5.22 -26.15
CA ALA A 18 -37.83 -4.05 -26.83
C ALA A 18 -36.95 -2.78 -26.95
N GLY A 19 -37.03 -1.98 -28.03
CA GLY A 19 -37.77 -2.21 -29.29
C GLY A 19 -37.66 -1.05 -30.31
N GLU A 20 -37.38 -1.41 -31.56
CA GLU A 20 -37.62 -0.77 -32.89
C GLU A 20 -37.77 0.77 -33.13
N ALA A 21 -37.32 1.17 -34.33
CA ALA A 21 -38.04 1.98 -35.34
C ALA A 21 -37.73 3.48 -35.60
N THR A 22 -37.04 3.71 -36.72
CA THR A 22 -37.24 4.80 -37.72
C THR A 22 -36.92 4.16 -39.09
N ARG A 23 -37.76 4.03 -40.15
CA ARG A 23 -38.83 4.88 -40.76
C ARG A 23 -38.31 6.29 -41.12
N PHE A 24 -38.52 6.88 -42.30
CA PHE A 24 -39.27 6.58 -43.55
C PHE A 24 -38.37 6.99 -44.77
N ILE A 25 -38.68 6.91 -46.08
CA ILE A 25 -39.83 6.55 -46.97
C ILE A 25 -39.21 6.10 -48.33
N GLY A 26 -39.86 5.54 -49.36
CA GLY A 26 -41.24 5.10 -49.63
C GLY A 26 -41.45 4.84 -51.15
N SER A 27 -42.59 4.22 -51.53
CA SER A 27 -43.38 4.39 -52.80
C SER A 27 -42.68 4.46 -54.20
N GLU A 28 -43.15 3.80 -55.27
CA GLU A 28 -44.37 3.00 -55.47
C GLU A 28 -44.39 2.14 -56.78
N THR A 29 -45.45 1.32 -56.88
CA THR A 29 -46.20 0.75 -58.05
C THR A 29 -45.87 1.20 -59.50
N SER A 30 -46.20 0.47 -60.60
CA SER A 30 -46.75 -0.88 -60.86
C SER A 30 -46.74 -1.22 -62.38
N SER A 31 -47.25 -2.41 -62.73
CA SER A 31 -47.95 -2.75 -64.01
C SER A 31 -47.22 -3.60 -65.06
N GLU A 32 -48.03 -4.38 -65.78
CA GLU A 32 -47.68 -5.38 -66.80
C GLU A 32 -47.57 -4.78 -68.21
N GLY A 33 -47.02 -5.53 -69.18
CA GLY A 33 -47.24 -5.21 -70.60
C GLY A 33 -46.39 -5.95 -71.65
N GLY A 34 -47.05 -6.79 -72.46
CA GLY A 34 -46.85 -6.88 -73.92
C GLY A 34 -45.52 -7.35 -74.51
N HIS A 35 -45.53 -8.53 -75.13
CA HIS A 35 -44.61 -8.90 -76.23
C HIS A 35 -44.89 -8.01 -77.48
N PRO A 36 -43.94 -7.75 -78.40
CA PRO A 36 -43.45 -8.81 -79.28
C PRO A 36 -41.96 -8.74 -79.72
N ARG A 37 -41.59 -9.73 -80.54
CA ARG A 37 -40.26 -10.04 -81.09
C ARG A 37 -39.53 -8.86 -81.76
N GLY A 38 -38.27 -8.63 -81.36
CA GLY A 38 -37.26 -7.94 -82.17
C GLY A 38 -35.97 -8.79 -82.25
N ARG A 39 -35.57 -9.22 -83.46
CA ARG A 39 -34.31 -9.96 -83.67
C ARG A 39 -33.17 -8.97 -83.90
N LEU A 40 -32.32 -8.78 -82.89
CA LEU A 40 -31.02 -8.10 -83.03
C LEU A 40 -29.88 -9.00 -82.51
N SER A 41 -28.70 -8.84 -83.09
CA SER A 41 -27.54 -9.69 -82.80
C SER A 41 -26.78 -9.18 -81.59
N GLU A 42 -26.91 -9.85 -80.45
CA GLU A 42 -25.99 -9.68 -79.35
C GLU A 42 -24.62 -10.24 -79.72
N LYS A 43 -23.61 -9.36 -79.81
CA LYS A 43 -22.22 -9.77 -79.78
C LYS A 43 -21.88 -10.13 -78.33
N HIS A 44 -21.52 -11.39 -78.06
CA HIS A 44 -20.94 -11.77 -76.77
C HIS A 44 -19.73 -10.85 -76.44
N PRO A 45 -19.76 -10.08 -75.34
CA PRO A 45 -18.54 -9.52 -74.80
C PRO A 45 -17.74 -10.65 -74.15
N SER A 46 -16.46 -10.76 -74.49
CA SER A 46 -15.54 -11.78 -73.96
C SER A 46 -15.17 -11.50 -72.49
N SER A 47 -16.09 -11.81 -71.58
CA SER A 47 -15.95 -11.61 -70.13
C SER A 47 -15.00 -12.62 -69.46
N THR A 48 -13.74 -12.63 -69.88
CA THR A 48 -12.67 -13.47 -69.30
C THR A 48 -11.59 -12.68 -68.55
N SER A 49 -11.55 -11.34 -68.71
CA SER A 49 -10.56 -10.46 -68.06
C SER A 49 -10.85 -10.18 -66.56
N THR A 50 -12.13 -10.03 -66.19
CA THR A 50 -12.54 -9.54 -64.86
C THR A 50 -12.24 -10.52 -63.72
N GLY A 51 -12.37 -11.83 -63.95
CA GLY A 51 -12.11 -12.87 -62.95
C GLY A 51 -10.66 -12.88 -62.46
N ALA A 52 -9.69 -12.90 -63.39
CA ALA A 52 -8.27 -12.92 -63.05
C ALA A 52 -7.82 -11.66 -62.29
N ALA A 53 -8.36 -10.49 -62.64
CA ALA A 53 -8.08 -9.24 -61.93
C ALA A 53 -8.66 -9.24 -60.49
N ARG A 54 -9.89 -9.76 -60.31
CA ARG A 54 -10.51 -9.93 -58.98
C ARG A 54 -9.74 -10.93 -58.12
N TRP A 55 -9.31 -12.05 -58.69
CA TRP A 55 -8.54 -13.08 -57.98
C TRP A 55 -7.18 -12.56 -57.52
N LYS A 56 -6.43 -11.87 -58.39
CA LYS A 56 -5.17 -11.19 -58.01
C LYS A 56 -5.36 -10.18 -56.87
N ARG A 57 -6.44 -9.38 -56.90
CA ARG A 57 -6.77 -8.45 -55.79
C ARG A 57 -7.08 -9.20 -54.49
N ALA A 58 -7.84 -10.30 -54.55
CA ALA A 58 -8.11 -11.13 -53.37
C ALA A 58 -6.83 -11.72 -52.76
N CYS A 59 -5.93 -12.26 -53.59
CA CYS A 59 -4.62 -12.77 -53.12
C CYS A 59 -3.78 -11.66 -52.45
N ILE A 60 -3.76 -10.45 -52.99
CA ILE A 60 -3.07 -9.30 -52.38
C ILE A 60 -3.69 -8.93 -51.03
N VAL A 61 -5.03 -8.87 -50.92
CA VAL A 61 -5.71 -8.58 -49.66
C VAL A 61 -5.43 -9.66 -48.60
N VAL A 62 -5.50 -10.94 -48.97
CA VAL A 62 -5.16 -12.05 -48.06
C VAL A 62 -3.69 -12.02 -47.63
N ALA A 63 -2.76 -11.71 -48.54
CA ALA A 63 -1.35 -11.57 -48.20
C ALA A 63 -1.09 -10.38 -47.25
N VAL A 64 -1.72 -9.22 -47.48
CA VAL A 64 -1.63 -8.06 -46.59
C VAL A 64 -2.22 -8.37 -45.22
N LEU A 65 -3.40 -9.00 -45.14
CA LEU A 65 -4.00 -9.41 -43.87
C LEU A 65 -3.16 -10.46 -43.12
N GLY A 66 -2.53 -11.39 -43.84
CA GLY A 66 -1.58 -12.34 -43.24
C GLY A 66 -0.36 -11.63 -42.67
N LEU A 67 0.24 -10.71 -43.42
CA LEU A 67 1.39 -9.92 -42.98
C LEU A 67 1.06 -9.01 -41.78
N THR A 68 -0.11 -8.36 -41.75
CA THR A 68 -0.52 -7.55 -40.59
C THR A 68 -0.81 -8.39 -39.35
N ASN A 69 -1.39 -9.59 -39.50
CA ASN A 69 -1.55 -10.51 -38.36
C ASN A 69 -0.20 -11.00 -37.83
N VAL A 70 0.74 -11.41 -38.70
CA VAL A 70 2.09 -11.81 -38.29
C VAL A 70 2.84 -10.64 -37.64
N ALA A 71 2.74 -9.42 -38.17
CA ALA A 71 3.34 -8.23 -37.57
C ALA A 71 2.76 -7.94 -36.18
N SER A 72 1.44 -8.00 -36.01
CA SER A 72 0.77 -7.82 -34.72
C SER A 72 1.17 -8.90 -33.70
N LEU A 73 1.30 -10.16 -34.12
CA LEU A 73 1.78 -11.25 -33.27
C LEU A 73 3.24 -11.07 -32.85
N VAL A 74 4.11 -10.63 -33.76
CA VAL A 74 5.53 -10.33 -33.45
C VAL A 74 5.65 -9.13 -32.51
N VAL A 75 4.92 -8.03 -32.76
CA VAL A 75 4.88 -6.85 -31.87
C VAL A 75 4.32 -7.24 -30.50
N GLY A 76 3.25 -8.02 -30.44
CA GLY A 76 2.68 -8.53 -29.19
C GLY A 76 3.65 -9.42 -28.41
N ALA A 77 4.37 -10.32 -29.10
CA ALA A 77 5.39 -11.18 -28.47
C ALA A 77 6.62 -10.39 -27.97
N LEU A 78 7.04 -9.35 -28.70
CA LEU A 78 8.12 -8.45 -28.28
C LEU A 78 7.70 -7.56 -27.11
N ALA A 79 6.50 -6.98 -27.13
CA ALA A 79 5.96 -6.18 -26.04
C ALA A 79 5.65 -7.01 -24.78
N GLY A 80 5.18 -8.25 -24.96
CA GLY A 80 5.01 -9.24 -23.89
C GLY A 80 6.33 -9.64 -23.25
N ARG A 81 7.36 -9.94 -24.06
CA ARG A 81 8.72 -10.17 -23.56
C ARG A 81 9.27 -8.94 -22.85
N PHE A 82 9.12 -7.74 -23.39
CA PHE A 82 9.56 -6.52 -22.73
C PHE A 82 8.84 -6.33 -21.38
N SER A 83 7.53 -6.55 -21.31
CA SER A 83 6.75 -6.46 -20.06
C SER A 83 7.01 -7.58 -19.03
N ALA A 84 7.69 -8.66 -19.46
CA ALA A 84 8.09 -9.79 -18.61
C ALA A 84 9.56 -9.70 -18.14
N TYR A 85 10.44 -9.13 -18.96
CA TYR A 85 11.86 -8.91 -18.63
C TYR A 85 12.17 -7.52 -18.08
N ALA A 86 11.31 -6.52 -18.31
CA ALA A 86 11.36 -5.28 -17.56
C ALA A 86 11.16 -5.61 -16.08
N PRO A 87 12.10 -5.24 -15.18
CA PRO A 87 11.94 -5.50 -13.76
C PRO A 87 10.73 -4.69 -13.27
N ARG A 88 9.60 -5.37 -13.10
CA ARG A 88 8.44 -4.80 -12.43
C ARG A 88 8.91 -4.35 -11.05
N ARG A 89 8.91 -3.04 -10.81
CA ARG A 89 9.23 -2.46 -9.49
C ARG A 89 8.07 -2.72 -8.53
N LEU A 90 7.70 -3.98 -8.34
CA LEU A 90 6.58 -4.40 -7.49
C LEU A 90 6.76 -3.81 -6.10
N ASP A 91 7.96 -3.90 -5.52
CA ASP A 91 8.28 -3.36 -4.22
C ASP A 91 8.03 -1.84 -4.14
N ALA A 92 8.43 -1.06 -5.15
CA ALA A 92 8.16 0.38 -5.18
C ALA A 92 6.68 0.71 -5.41
N GLN A 93 5.99 -0.09 -6.25
CA GLN A 93 4.55 0.05 -6.51
C GLN A 93 3.73 -0.29 -5.25
N CYS A 94 4.06 -1.38 -4.56
CA CYS A 94 3.49 -1.76 -3.28
C CYS A 94 3.79 -0.72 -2.20
N ALA A 95 5.03 -0.22 -2.10
CA ALA A 95 5.39 0.80 -1.12
C ALA A 95 4.60 2.11 -1.30
N ALA A 96 4.42 2.55 -2.55
CA ALA A 96 3.61 3.74 -2.88
C ALA A 96 2.09 3.50 -2.82
N HIS A 97 1.63 2.24 -2.87
CA HIS A 97 0.21 1.88 -2.82
C HIS A 97 -0.28 1.55 -1.39
N THR A 98 0.57 1.02 -0.52
CA THR A 98 0.22 0.57 0.84
C THR A 98 0.67 1.53 1.94
N THR A 99 1.05 2.77 1.61
CA THR A 99 1.51 3.76 2.61
C THR A 99 1.24 5.17 2.09
N GLN A 100 0.86 6.08 2.98
CA GLN A 100 0.80 7.52 2.66
C GLN A 100 2.18 7.99 2.17
N TYR A 101 2.22 8.95 1.24
CA TYR A 101 3.49 9.50 0.77
C TYR A 101 4.32 10.03 1.95
N SER A 102 5.63 9.75 1.91
CA SER A 102 6.64 10.39 2.75
C SER A 102 8.00 10.32 2.06
N PRO A 103 8.96 11.21 2.38
CA PRO A 103 10.31 11.19 1.80
C PRO A 103 11.05 9.84 1.90
N VAL A 104 10.68 9.00 2.87
CA VAL A 104 11.16 7.61 2.99
C VAL A 104 11.01 6.84 1.67
N LEU A 105 9.93 7.08 0.91
CA LEU A 105 9.64 6.38 -0.34
C LEU A 105 10.51 6.84 -1.53
N ASP A 106 11.08 8.04 -1.44
CA ASP A 106 11.98 8.61 -2.46
C ASP A 106 13.45 8.30 -2.12
N ASP A 107 13.84 8.44 -0.85
CA ASP A 107 15.21 8.26 -0.36
C ASP A 107 15.57 6.78 -0.12
N VAL A 108 14.62 5.96 0.33
CA VAL A 108 14.86 4.54 0.67
C VAL A 108 14.26 3.65 -0.40
N HIS A 109 15.10 2.82 -1.03
CA HIS A 109 14.59 1.73 -1.86
C HIS A 109 13.92 0.68 -0.95
N ILE A 110 12.62 0.85 -0.74
CA ILE A 110 11.79 -0.14 -0.05
C ILE A 110 11.82 -1.44 -0.85
N GLN A 111 12.06 -2.53 -0.12
CA GLN A 111 12.08 -3.91 -0.63
C GLN A 111 11.23 -4.80 0.26
N TYR A 112 10.60 -5.82 -0.32
CA TYR A 112 9.75 -6.77 0.39
C TYR A 112 10.35 -8.18 0.35
N ALA A 113 10.54 -8.80 1.51
CA ALA A 113 11.18 -10.10 1.63
C ALA A 113 10.40 -11.06 2.56
N PRO A 114 10.40 -12.38 2.29
CA PRO A 114 9.83 -13.36 3.20
C PRO A 114 10.71 -13.52 4.45
N VAL A 115 10.17 -13.19 5.61
CA VAL A 115 10.80 -13.37 6.93
C VAL A 115 10.07 -14.46 7.70
N ARG A 116 10.81 -15.47 8.15
CA ARG A 116 10.29 -16.50 9.06
C ARG A 116 10.39 -15.97 10.48
N PHE A 117 9.27 -15.85 11.18
CA PHE A 117 9.28 -15.42 12.58
C PHE A 117 9.75 -16.55 13.49
N ASN A 118 10.55 -16.22 14.51
CA ASN A 118 10.80 -17.12 15.63
C ASN A 118 9.62 -17.00 16.60
N GLY A 119 8.78 -18.05 16.60
CA GLY A 119 7.58 -18.16 17.41
C GLY A 119 7.73 -19.13 18.59
N SER A 120 8.96 -19.52 18.96
CA SER A 120 9.21 -20.46 20.06
C SER A 120 8.59 -19.97 21.36
N PHE A 121 7.50 -20.61 21.79
CA PHE A 121 6.73 -20.12 22.94
C PHE A 121 7.55 -20.14 24.24
N LEU A 122 8.35 -21.18 24.47
CA LEU A 122 9.16 -21.36 25.68
C LEU A 122 10.56 -20.75 25.59
N GLU A 123 11.06 -20.42 24.40
CA GLU A 123 12.42 -19.87 24.22
C GLU A 123 12.37 -18.34 24.14
N GLU A 124 12.99 -17.67 25.12
CA GLU A 124 12.92 -16.21 25.22
C GLU A 124 14.06 -15.53 24.46
N SER A 125 13.69 -14.86 23.36
CA SER A 125 14.54 -13.83 22.76
C SER A 125 14.76 -12.68 23.75
N VAL A 126 15.86 -11.92 23.58
CA VAL A 126 16.20 -10.79 24.47
C VAL A 126 15.04 -9.79 24.65
N TYR A 127 14.24 -9.58 23.61
CA TYR A 127 13.12 -8.65 23.61
C TYR A 127 11.96 -9.05 24.54
N ARG A 128 11.86 -10.33 24.93
CA ARG A 128 10.80 -10.89 25.80
C ARG A 128 11.13 -10.87 27.29
N ARG A 129 12.42 -10.76 27.64
CA ARG A 129 12.91 -10.90 29.02
C ARG A 129 12.40 -9.76 29.93
N PRO A 130 12.37 -9.97 31.26
CA PRO A 130 12.15 -8.91 32.23
C PRO A 130 13.15 -7.74 32.07
N GLY A 131 12.77 -6.56 32.57
CA GLY A 131 13.56 -5.33 32.44
C GLY A 131 14.99 -5.45 32.98
N ALA A 132 15.96 -5.20 32.09
CA ALA A 132 17.39 -5.24 32.39
C ALA A 132 18.17 -4.41 31.34
N PRO A 133 19.40 -3.94 31.64
CA PRO A 133 20.18 -3.11 30.70
C PRO A 133 20.46 -3.77 29.35
N GLU A 134 20.62 -5.10 29.30
CA GLU A 134 20.78 -5.84 28.04
C GLU A 134 19.51 -5.83 27.17
N VAL A 135 18.33 -5.81 27.80
CA VAL A 135 17.03 -5.77 27.14
C VAL A 135 16.78 -4.35 26.62
N ASP A 136 17.05 -3.34 27.44
CA ASP A 136 16.88 -1.94 27.04
C ASP A 136 17.87 -1.54 25.93
N ALA A 137 19.10 -2.07 25.94
CA ALA A 137 20.04 -1.90 24.83
C ALA A 137 19.55 -2.56 23.53
N ALA A 138 18.95 -3.76 23.61
CA ALA A 138 18.38 -4.43 22.45
C ALA A 138 17.18 -3.66 21.87
N TRP A 139 16.28 -3.16 22.73
CA TRP A 139 15.15 -2.33 22.29
C TRP A 139 15.61 -0.97 21.74
N ALA A 140 16.60 -0.31 22.36
CA ALA A 140 17.19 0.94 21.85
C ALA A 140 17.81 0.78 20.46
N ALA A 141 18.42 -0.39 20.16
CA ALA A 141 18.95 -0.71 18.83
C ALA A 141 17.87 -0.81 17.72
N LEU A 142 16.59 -0.95 18.09
CA LEU A 142 15.45 -0.84 17.16
C LEU A 142 15.03 0.64 16.91
N GLY A 143 15.69 1.61 17.52
CA GLY A 143 15.37 3.03 17.32
C GLY A 143 14.13 3.52 18.06
N VAL A 144 13.69 2.82 19.11
CA VAL A 144 12.51 3.20 19.92
C VAL A 144 12.67 4.53 20.67
N ASP A 145 13.90 5.03 20.79
CA ASP A 145 14.21 6.33 21.41
C ASP A 145 14.69 7.38 20.39
N TYR A 146 14.44 7.16 19.08
CA TYR A 146 14.79 8.14 18.05
C TYR A 146 13.95 9.42 18.18
N ARG A 147 14.65 10.56 18.18
CA ARG A 147 14.06 11.89 18.26
C ARG A 147 13.29 12.24 16.98
N ALA A 148 12.48 13.30 17.05
CA ALA A 148 11.95 13.91 15.84
C ALA A 148 13.10 14.41 14.94
N GLY A 149 12.91 14.26 13.64
CA GLY A 149 13.75 14.84 12.58
C GLY A 149 13.07 16.01 11.89
N VAL A 150 13.66 16.51 10.80
CA VAL A 150 13.06 17.58 9.99
C VAL A 150 13.05 17.21 8.51
N ILE A 151 11.86 17.18 7.89
CA ILE A 151 11.71 17.01 6.44
C ILE A 151 11.56 18.35 5.72
N PRO A 152 11.95 18.45 4.43
CA PRO A 152 11.80 19.68 3.65
C PRO A 152 10.35 20.18 3.61
N ALA A 153 10.15 21.51 3.61
CA ALA A 153 8.81 22.12 3.61
C ALA A 153 7.95 21.67 2.40
N ALA A 154 8.56 21.40 1.25
CA ALA A 154 7.88 20.90 0.06
C ALA A 154 7.31 19.47 0.22
N ALA A 155 7.88 18.66 1.12
CA ALA A 155 7.44 17.28 1.35
C ALA A 155 6.28 17.18 2.36
N GLY A 156 6.05 18.22 3.18
CA GLY A 156 5.03 18.21 4.23
C GLY A 156 3.60 18.00 3.71
N PRO A 157 3.08 18.87 2.82
CA PRO A 157 1.71 18.73 2.33
C PRO A 157 1.42 17.43 1.57
N PRO A 158 2.32 16.90 0.71
CA PRO A 158 2.20 15.53 0.17
C PRO A 158 2.15 14.45 1.26
N SER A 159 2.85 14.65 2.38
CA SER A 159 2.82 13.76 3.55
C SER A 159 1.63 14.01 4.49
N GLY A 160 0.64 14.82 4.09
CA GLY A 160 -0.54 15.16 4.88
C GLY A 160 -0.34 16.25 5.94
N LEU A 161 0.85 16.85 6.03
CA LEU A 161 1.16 17.87 7.04
C LEU A 161 0.71 19.25 6.58
N SER A 162 -0.04 19.96 7.43
CA SER A 162 -0.51 21.33 7.18
C SER A 162 0.40 22.37 7.84
N PRO A 163 0.76 23.47 7.14
CA PRO A 163 1.60 24.54 7.68
C PRO A 163 0.94 25.35 8.80
N ASP A 164 -0.37 25.17 9.02
CA ASP A 164 -1.11 25.87 10.08
C ASP A 164 -1.10 25.09 11.41
N THR A 165 -1.19 23.76 11.36
CA THR A 165 -1.36 22.90 12.56
C THR A 165 -0.14 22.05 12.91
N HIS A 166 0.82 21.88 12.01
CA HIS A 166 2.00 21.04 12.24
C HIS A 166 3.24 21.88 12.57
N VAL A 167 4.05 21.39 13.50
CA VAL A 167 5.26 22.10 13.98
C VAL A 167 6.29 22.20 12.86
N GLN A 168 6.76 23.42 12.62
CA GLN A 168 7.81 23.72 11.66
C GLN A 168 9.06 24.26 12.38
N ARG A 169 10.23 23.95 11.83
CA ARG A 169 11.50 24.60 12.18
C ARG A 169 11.51 26.01 11.58
N ALA A 170 12.02 27.00 12.30
CA ALA A 170 12.06 28.38 11.83
C ALA A 170 12.98 28.55 10.58
N ASP A 171 12.62 29.45 9.67
CA ASP A 171 13.31 29.64 8.37
C ASP A 171 14.80 29.96 8.52
N ARG A 172 15.19 30.68 9.59
CA ARG A 172 16.59 30.97 9.96
C ARG A 172 17.45 29.73 10.22
N TYR A 173 16.83 28.56 10.40
CA TYR A 173 17.48 27.25 10.55
C TYR A 173 17.21 26.31 9.36
N GLY A 174 16.70 26.83 8.24
CA GLY A 174 16.43 26.09 7.01
C GLY A 174 15.01 25.56 6.85
N GLY A 175 14.04 26.01 7.67
CA GLY A 175 12.62 25.69 7.52
C GLY A 175 12.27 24.20 7.64
N GLY A 176 11.07 23.81 7.23
CA GLY A 176 10.64 22.40 7.16
C GLY A 176 9.87 21.88 8.38
N TYR A 177 9.26 20.71 8.23
CA TYR A 177 8.36 20.13 9.25
C TYR A 177 9.10 19.21 10.22
N VAL A 178 8.81 19.36 11.51
CA VAL A 178 9.32 18.47 12.56
C VAL A 178 8.45 17.20 12.58
N VAL A 179 9.08 16.03 12.42
CA VAL A 179 8.37 14.74 12.23
C VAL A 179 9.07 13.58 12.93
N ASN A 180 8.31 12.56 13.33
CA ASN A 180 8.83 11.23 13.66
C ASN A 180 8.47 10.25 12.54
N VAL A 181 9.29 9.21 12.36
CA VAL A 181 8.95 8.10 11.45
C VAL A 181 7.99 7.16 12.18
N GLU A 182 6.76 7.02 11.68
CA GLU A 182 5.70 6.26 12.35
C GLU A 182 6.14 4.84 12.75
N GLY A 183 6.87 4.12 11.89
CA GLY A 183 7.38 2.78 12.21
C GLY A 183 8.27 2.72 13.46
N MET A 184 9.04 3.79 13.74
CA MET A 184 9.83 3.90 14.96
C MET A 184 8.95 4.29 16.15
N HIS A 185 7.95 5.16 15.94
CA HIS A 185 7.00 5.55 16.98
C HIS A 185 6.07 4.39 17.40
N HIS A 186 5.69 3.50 16.47
CA HIS A 186 4.96 2.27 16.79
C HIS A 186 5.79 1.33 17.67
N LEU A 187 7.11 1.21 17.42
CA LEU A 187 8.00 0.44 18.29
C LEU A 187 8.29 1.15 19.62
N HIS A 188 8.29 2.49 19.67
CA HIS A 188 8.27 3.26 20.93
C HIS A 188 7.04 2.93 21.77
N CYS A 189 5.84 2.97 21.16
CA CYS A 189 4.58 2.59 21.80
C CYS A 189 4.64 1.15 22.34
N LEU A 190 5.16 0.21 21.55
CA LEU A 190 5.31 -1.19 21.97
C LEU A 190 6.32 -1.34 23.13
N ASN A 191 7.43 -0.61 23.09
CA ASN A 191 8.43 -0.61 24.17
C ASN A 191 7.86 -0.02 25.46
N LEU A 192 7.10 1.08 25.41
CA LEU A 192 6.45 1.64 26.60
C LEU A 192 5.41 0.67 27.17
N VAL A 193 4.62 -0.01 26.33
CA VAL A 193 3.69 -1.05 26.78
C VAL A 193 4.44 -2.21 27.45
N ARG A 194 5.56 -2.68 26.88
CA ARG A 194 6.45 -3.69 27.50
C ARG A 194 6.95 -3.24 28.87
N GLN A 195 7.45 -2.02 28.97
CA GLN A 195 7.98 -1.45 30.22
C GLN A 195 6.89 -1.31 31.30
N ALA A 196 5.65 -1.04 30.90
CA ALA A 196 4.50 -0.91 31.78
C ALA A 196 3.82 -2.24 32.18
N LEU A 197 4.30 -3.41 31.68
CA LEU A 197 3.80 -4.71 32.13
C LEU A 197 4.09 -4.92 33.62
N TRP A 198 3.20 -5.61 34.34
CA TRP A 198 3.25 -5.73 35.80
C TRP A 198 4.57 -6.30 36.36
N TYR A 199 5.26 -7.17 35.61
CA TYR A 199 6.55 -7.74 36.00
C TYR A 199 7.77 -6.88 35.63
N ASN A 200 7.55 -5.77 34.91
CA ASN A 200 8.55 -4.80 34.50
C ASN A 200 8.39 -3.44 35.21
N TYR A 201 7.16 -3.11 35.63
CA TYR A 201 6.77 -1.78 36.12
C TYR A 201 7.72 -1.22 37.19
N ASP A 202 7.98 -1.97 38.26
CA ASP A 202 8.79 -1.49 39.40
C ASP A 202 10.24 -1.15 38.99
N TYR A 203 10.82 -1.87 38.03
CA TYR A 203 12.16 -1.59 37.50
C TYR A 203 12.18 -0.25 36.75
N TYR A 204 11.26 -0.05 35.80
CA TYR A 204 11.20 1.20 35.03
C TYR A 204 10.73 2.39 35.85
N ARG A 205 9.85 2.17 36.84
CA ARG A 205 9.44 3.18 37.82
C ARG A 205 10.59 3.58 38.74
N GLY A 206 11.41 2.62 39.17
CA GLY A 206 12.63 2.86 39.93
C GLY A 206 13.73 3.60 39.15
N LEU A 207 13.82 3.40 37.83
CA LEU A 207 14.72 4.17 36.96
C LEU A 207 14.27 5.62 36.77
N GLY A 208 12.97 5.91 36.73
CA GLY A 208 12.47 7.29 36.56
C GLY A 208 12.92 7.93 35.24
N HIS A 209 12.95 7.15 34.15
CA HIS A 209 13.35 7.62 32.82
C HIS A 209 12.13 7.77 31.88
N HIS A 210 12.26 8.61 30.84
CA HIS A 210 11.23 8.84 29.81
C HIS A 210 9.82 9.04 30.41
N ALA A 211 8.83 8.24 30.01
CA ALA A 211 7.46 8.33 30.50
C ALA A 211 7.32 8.10 32.02
N PHE A 212 8.21 7.32 32.63
CA PHE A 212 8.22 7.01 34.07
C PHE A 212 8.72 8.16 34.95
N ARG A 213 9.05 9.32 34.36
CA ARG A 213 9.27 10.59 35.10
C ARG A 213 7.98 11.24 35.60
N ASN A 214 6.86 10.94 34.96
CA ASN A 214 5.57 11.54 35.29
C ASN A 214 4.92 10.85 36.50
N ASP A 215 3.79 11.37 36.97
CA ASP A 215 2.90 10.63 37.87
C ASP A 215 2.20 9.45 37.15
N ASP A 216 1.65 8.55 37.96
CA ASP A 216 1.00 7.32 37.48
C ASP A 216 -0.21 7.60 36.57
N ALA A 217 -0.91 8.74 36.72
CA ALA A 217 -2.08 9.08 35.93
C ALA A 217 -1.71 9.62 34.54
N ILE A 218 -0.60 10.36 34.42
CA ILE A 218 -0.02 10.73 33.12
C ILE A 218 0.62 9.53 32.44
N LEU A 219 1.33 8.67 33.19
CA LEU A 219 1.89 7.42 32.66
C LEU A 219 0.79 6.49 32.13
N ALA A 220 -0.31 6.30 32.88
CA ALA A 220 -1.44 5.49 32.45
C ALA A 220 -2.12 6.04 31.17
N LYS A 221 -2.25 7.36 31.01
CA LYS A 221 -2.72 7.99 29.76
C LYS A 221 -1.79 7.70 28.59
N HIS A 222 -0.48 7.81 28.80
CA HIS A 222 0.49 7.55 27.73
C HIS A 222 0.46 6.08 27.30
N VAL A 223 0.47 5.13 28.26
CA VAL A 223 0.35 3.70 27.98
C VAL A 223 -0.97 3.37 27.27
N SER A 224 -2.10 3.93 27.68
CA SER A 224 -3.40 3.67 27.02
C SER A 224 -3.47 4.25 25.60
N HIS A 225 -2.87 5.42 25.36
CA HIS A 225 -2.69 5.97 24.03
C HIS A 225 -1.82 5.05 23.14
N CYS A 226 -0.68 4.58 23.65
CA CYS A 226 0.19 3.64 22.93
C CYS A 226 -0.54 2.34 22.57
N VAL A 227 -1.37 1.79 23.46
CA VAL A 227 -2.20 0.60 23.17
C VAL A 227 -3.20 0.88 22.05
N ASP A 228 -3.86 2.05 22.03
CA ASP A 228 -4.82 2.36 20.97
C ASP A 228 -4.15 2.64 19.61
N ILE A 229 -3.00 3.33 19.58
CA ILE A 229 -2.20 3.51 18.37
C ILE A 229 -1.72 2.15 17.81
N LEU A 230 -1.25 1.25 18.67
CA LEU A 230 -0.88 -0.12 18.28
C LEU A 230 -2.08 -0.89 17.71
N ARG A 231 -3.26 -0.79 18.33
CA ARG A 231 -4.50 -1.36 17.79
C ARG A 231 -4.82 -0.79 16.41
N GLN A 232 -4.71 0.53 16.22
CA GLN A 232 -5.03 1.18 14.94
C GLN A 232 -4.07 0.76 13.82
N VAL A 233 -2.76 0.74 14.05
CA VAL A 233 -1.80 0.31 13.00
C VAL A 233 -1.95 -1.17 12.65
N LEU A 234 -2.22 -2.05 13.61
CA LEU A 234 -2.49 -3.48 13.38
C LEU A 234 -3.80 -3.74 12.62
N MET A 235 -4.83 -2.90 12.81
CA MET A 235 -6.07 -2.96 12.02
C MET A 235 -5.90 -2.37 10.62
N CYS A 236 -5.08 -1.32 10.46
CA CYS A 236 -4.77 -0.69 9.18
C CYS A 236 -3.89 -1.58 8.30
N ASN A 237 -2.90 -2.25 8.90
CA ASN A 237 -1.96 -3.16 8.24
C ASN A 237 -2.30 -4.62 8.62
N VAL A 238 -3.58 -4.99 8.52
CA VAL A 238 -4.06 -6.32 8.92
C VAL A 238 -3.35 -7.41 8.12
N ASP A 239 -2.70 -8.33 8.82
CA ASP A 239 -2.04 -9.47 8.20
C ASP A 239 -3.10 -10.48 7.72
N THR A 240 -3.04 -10.83 6.44
CA THR A 240 -3.94 -11.80 5.80
C THR A 240 -3.36 -13.22 5.75
N GLY A 241 -2.20 -13.43 6.36
CA GLY A 241 -1.62 -14.76 6.60
C GLY A 241 -2.46 -15.59 7.57
N VAL A 242 -2.20 -16.90 7.58
CA VAL A 242 -2.85 -17.85 8.50
C VAL A 242 -1.79 -18.61 9.31
N LEU A 243 -2.11 -18.86 10.58
CA LEU A 243 -1.29 -19.67 11.48
C LEU A 243 -2.00 -20.98 11.81
N GLY A 244 -1.24 -22.08 11.84
CA GLY A 244 -1.76 -23.42 12.04
C GLY A 244 -1.79 -23.85 13.51
N GLN A 245 -2.02 -25.14 13.74
CA GLN A 245 -1.78 -25.78 15.02
C GLN A 245 -0.81 -26.96 14.83
N VAL A 246 0.05 -27.16 15.82
CA VAL A 246 0.97 -28.30 15.94
C VAL A 246 0.61 -29.13 17.17
N TRP A 247 1.00 -30.40 17.14
CA TRP A 247 0.85 -31.30 18.29
C TRP A 247 2.01 -31.11 19.28
N TYR A 248 1.69 -30.98 20.55
CA TYR A 248 2.64 -31.02 21.66
C TYR A 248 2.17 -32.02 22.72
N THR A 249 3.08 -32.42 23.60
CA THR A 249 2.77 -33.29 24.75
C THR A 249 2.36 -32.42 25.94
N ASP A 250 1.15 -32.63 26.46
CA ASP A 250 0.65 -31.91 27.62
C ASP A 250 1.24 -32.42 28.95
N ALA A 251 0.84 -31.80 30.06
CA ALA A 251 1.30 -32.16 31.41
C ALA A 251 0.86 -33.55 31.89
N ALA A 252 -0.07 -34.22 31.19
CA ALA A 252 -0.50 -35.59 31.44
C ALA A 252 0.16 -36.61 30.49
N GLY A 253 1.00 -36.15 29.54
CA GLY A 253 1.64 -37.00 28.53
C GLY A 253 0.79 -37.23 27.28
N ALA A 254 -0.34 -36.55 27.12
CA ALA A 254 -1.25 -36.71 26.00
C ALA A 254 -0.95 -35.72 24.84
N PRO A 255 -1.27 -36.07 23.58
CA PRO A 255 -1.15 -35.15 22.46
C PRO A 255 -2.25 -34.07 22.51
N ALA A 256 -1.84 -32.82 22.64
CA ALA A 256 -2.71 -31.65 22.59
C ALA A 256 -2.33 -30.73 21.42
N ALA A 257 -3.27 -29.93 20.93
CA ALA A 257 -3.03 -28.97 19.85
C ALA A 257 -2.63 -27.60 20.41
N PHE A 258 -1.64 -26.95 19.80
CA PHE A 258 -1.16 -25.61 20.18
C PHE A 258 -0.92 -24.76 18.92
N PRO A 259 -1.20 -23.44 18.92
CA PRO A 259 -0.95 -22.57 17.77
C PRO A 259 0.54 -22.54 17.37
N ASP A 260 0.85 -22.71 16.09
CA ASP A 260 2.22 -22.52 15.59
C ASP A 260 2.46 -21.06 15.20
N PHE A 261 3.19 -20.34 16.04
CA PHE A 261 3.62 -18.96 15.79
C PHE A 261 4.84 -18.85 14.86
N HIS A 262 5.37 -19.97 14.37
CA HIS A 262 6.32 -19.96 13.27
C HIS A 262 5.57 -19.75 11.96
N THR A 263 5.29 -18.50 11.63
CA THR A 263 4.71 -18.08 10.37
C THR A 263 5.74 -17.34 9.50
N THR A 264 5.45 -17.24 8.20
CA THR A 264 6.33 -16.57 7.24
C THR A 264 5.58 -15.36 6.69
N HIS A 265 6.14 -14.17 6.88
CA HIS A 265 5.50 -12.89 6.58
C HIS A 265 6.29 -12.16 5.49
N THR A 266 5.61 -11.37 4.66
CA THR A 266 6.27 -10.53 3.64
C THR A 266 6.54 -9.15 4.24
N CYS A 267 7.75 -8.95 4.76
CA CYS A 267 8.13 -7.74 5.49
C CYS A 267 8.86 -6.73 4.60
N LYS A 268 8.63 -5.43 4.85
CA LYS A 268 9.51 -4.35 4.33
C LYS A 268 10.92 -4.50 4.92
N ASN A 269 11.93 -4.03 4.20
CA ASN A 269 13.35 -3.96 4.62
C ASN A 269 13.58 -2.96 5.77
N TYR A 270 13.10 -3.33 6.96
CA TYR A 270 13.05 -2.53 8.18
C TYR A 270 14.33 -1.75 8.50
N ASP A 271 15.51 -2.38 8.44
CA ASP A 271 16.77 -1.72 8.78
C ASP A 271 17.12 -0.53 7.88
N ALA A 272 16.69 -0.54 6.61
CA ALA A 272 16.91 0.61 5.71
C ALA A 272 16.05 1.81 6.14
N VAL A 273 14.81 1.56 6.57
CA VAL A 273 13.91 2.59 7.11
C VAL A 273 14.41 3.07 8.49
N ARG A 274 14.91 2.15 9.34
CA ARG A 274 15.52 2.49 10.63
C ARG A 274 16.76 3.37 10.45
N GLN A 275 17.67 3.03 9.54
CA GLN A 275 18.88 3.81 9.26
C GLN A 275 18.56 5.20 8.67
N TRP A 276 17.51 5.33 7.85
CA TRP A 276 17.05 6.65 7.38
C TRP A 276 16.45 7.47 8.53
N ALA A 277 15.61 6.86 9.37
CA ALA A 277 15.05 7.51 10.55
C ALA A 277 16.13 7.95 11.55
N GLU A 278 17.17 7.14 11.72
CA GLU A 278 18.35 7.40 12.56
C GLU A 278 19.10 8.67 12.09
N GLN A 279 19.26 8.83 10.78
CA GLN A 279 19.93 9.98 10.14
C GLN A 279 19.07 11.26 10.09
N LEU A 280 17.74 11.13 10.04
CA LEU A 280 16.82 12.28 10.00
C LEU A 280 16.81 13.09 11.31
N GLN A 281 17.16 12.47 12.44
CA GLN A 281 16.99 13.04 13.79
C GLN A 281 17.60 14.45 13.92
N ALA A 282 16.82 15.37 14.49
CA ALA A 282 17.32 16.67 14.91
C ALA A 282 18.36 16.52 16.04
N PRO A 283 19.18 17.56 16.30
CA PRO A 283 19.99 17.62 17.52
C PRO A 283 19.15 17.38 18.79
N PRO A 284 19.77 16.89 19.88
CA PRO A 284 19.10 16.77 21.19
C PRO A 284 18.42 18.08 21.62
N ASN A 285 17.25 17.99 22.27
CA ASN A 285 16.41 19.16 22.58
C ASN A 285 17.11 20.20 23.46
N ASP A 286 18.04 19.75 24.31
CA ASP A 286 18.91 20.56 25.17
C ASP A 286 20.04 21.29 24.41
N ALA A 287 20.31 20.88 23.17
CA ALA A 287 21.21 21.56 22.24
C ALA A 287 20.48 22.46 21.21
N LEU A 288 19.14 22.51 21.23
CA LEU A 288 18.37 23.36 20.33
C LEU A 288 18.23 24.80 20.88
N PRO A 289 18.38 25.84 20.05
CA PRO A 289 18.15 27.22 20.47
C PRO A 289 16.65 27.48 20.76
N PRO A 290 16.30 28.41 21.68
CA PRO A 290 14.91 28.64 22.07
C PRO A 290 13.96 29.04 20.93
N ASP A 291 14.46 29.58 19.83
CA ASP A 291 13.71 29.96 18.64
C ASP A 291 13.91 29.01 17.45
N TYR A 292 14.33 27.76 17.71
CA TYR A 292 14.47 26.72 16.69
C TYR A 292 13.15 26.41 15.97
N LEU A 293 12.03 26.46 16.70
CA LEU A 293 10.69 26.21 16.18
C LEU A 293 10.02 27.51 15.76
N GLN A 294 9.26 27.46 14.66
CA GLN A 294 8.40 28.56 14.24
C GLN A 294 7.26 28.75 15.26
N PRO A 295 6.96 29.99 15.71
CA PRO A 295 5.83 30.25 16.61
C PRO A 295 4.49 29.77 16.03
N ALA A 296 3.67 29.14 16.86
CA ALA A 296 2.35 28.66 16.47
C ALA A 296 1.43 29.82 16.02
N ARG A 297 0.64 29.57 14.96
CA ARG A 297 -0.34 30.55 14.47
C ARG A 297 -1.54 30.63 15.43
N PRO A 298 -1.92 31.83 15.93
CA PRO A 298 -3.09 31.97 16.79
C PRO A 298 -4.35 31.39 16.14
N GLY A 299 -5.05 30.51 16.87
CA GLY A 299 -6.25 29.81 16.38
C GLY A 299 -6.04 28.37 15.89
N PHE A 300 -4.79 27.91 15.70
CA PHE A 300 -4.50 26.56 15.19
C PHE A 300 -3.93 25.57 16.23
N ILE A 301 -3.97 25.94 17.52
CA ILE A 301 -3.59 25.07 18.62
C ILE A 301 -4.74 24.08 18.90
N LEU A 302 -4.47 22.78 18.83
CA LEU A 302 -5.48 21.72 18.99
C LEU A 302 -5.81 21.50 20.49
N PRO A 303 -7.03 21.79 20.97
CA PRO A 303 -7.36 21.74 22.40
C PRO A 303 -7.50 20.32 22.97
N SER A 304 -7.47 19.29 22.11
CA SER A 304 -7.49 17.88 22.49
C SER A 304 -6.10 17.24 22.56
N THR A 305 -5.05 17.97 22.22
CA THR A 305 -3.66 17.52 22.28
C THR A 305 -3.03 18.12 23.56
N PRO A 306 -2.55 17.28 24.51
CA PRO A 306 -1.98 17.73 25.77
C PRO A 306 -0.56 18.30 25.65
#